data_AF-A0A421DMX3-F1
#
_entry.id   AF-A0A421DMX3-F1
#
_cell.length_a   1.000
_cell.length_b   1.000
_cell.length_c   1.000
_cell.angle_alpha   90.00
_cell.angle_beta   90.00
_cell.angle_gamma   90.00
#
_symmetry.space_group_name_H-M   'P 1'
#
loop_
_entity.id
_entity.type
_entity.pdbx_description
1 polymer ?
#
loop_
_entity_poly.entity_id
_entity_poly.type
_entity_poly.pdbx_seq_one_letter_code
_entity_poly.pdbx_strand_id
1 'polypeptide(L)'
;MGLLAGCASWQRDDDGLPDVSSIKLQQQGKQWVAVPPDCSSLMQPGYHWSHQGRQQVAFGCATYTNLAVSLARPQDLSTPRIYSGMQADAAALSVTRYRQNKVEPLRETESTSKSGD
;
A
#
# COMPACT_ATOMS: atom_id res chain seq x y z
N MET A 1 17.54 -25.44 -23.91
CA MET A 1 16.32 -24.73 -23.48
C MET A 1 16.46 -24.39 -22.01
N GLY A 2 16.67 -23.12 -21.66
CA GLY A 2 16.68 -22.65 -20.28
C GLY A 2 15.29 -22.16 -19.88
N LEU A 3 14.69 -22.77 -18.87
CA LEU A 3 13.48 -22.27 -18.23
C LEU A 3 13.89 -21.14 -17.28
N LEU A 4 13.57 -19.90 -17.66
CA LEU A 4 13.58 -18.76 -16.75
C LEU A 4 12.43 -18.95 -15.76
N ALA A 5 12.69 -19.66 -14.67
CA ALA A 5 11.80 -19.66 -13.52
C ALA A 5 11.87 -18.25 -12.89
N GLY A 6 10.87 -17.41 -13.17
CA GLY A 6 10.69 -16.17 -12.43
C GLY A 6 10.43 -16.52 -10.96
N CYS A 7 11.29 -16.05 -10.07
CA CYS A 7 11.09 -16.16 -8.63
C CYS A 7 9.93 -15.25 -8.23
N ALA A 8 8.71 -15.78 -8.27
CA ALA A 8 7.61 -15.23 -7.48
C ALA A 8 7.31 -16.27 -6.40
N SER A 9 7.77 -15.99 -5.18
CA SER A 9 7.43 -16.76 -3.99
C SER A 9 5.93 -16.54 -3.70
N TRP A 10 5.07 -17.34 -4.34
CA TRP A 10 3.64 -17.41 -3.99
C TRP A 10 3.39 -18.33 -2.78
N GLN A 11 4.45 -18.67 -2.04
CA GLN A 11 4.40 -19.40 -0.79
C GLN A 11 4.57 -18.36 0.32
N ARG A 12 3.64 -18.34 1.29
CA ARG A 12 3.69 -17.54 2.53
C ARG A 12 5.08 -16.95 2.77
N ASP A 13 5.22 -15.65 2.59
CA ASP A 13 6.48 -15.00 2.92
C ASP A 13 6.70 -15.22 4.43
N ASP A 14 7.93 -15.59 4.81
CA ASP A 14 8.35 -15.74 6.22
C ASP A 14 8.15 -14.43 7.04
N ASP A 15 7.77 -13.35 6.35
CA ASP A 15 7.39 -12.03 6.87
C ASP A 15 5.94 -11.95 7.42
N GLY A 16 5.17 -13.03 7.38
CA GLY A 16 3.84 -13.10 8.01
C GLY A 16 2.71 -12.46 7.22
N LEU A 17 2.91 -12.15 5.93
CA LEU A 17 1.82 -11.70 5.06
C LEU A 17 0.89 -12.87 4.68
N PRO A 18 -0.44 -12.66 4.67
CA PRO A 18 -1.38 -13.68 4.22
C PRO A 18 -1.31 -13.87 2.69
N ASP A 19 -1.49 -15.09 2.20
CA ASP A 19 -1.60 -15.30 0.76
C ASP A 19 -2.97 -14.84 0.20
N VAL A 20 -3.17 -14.99 -1.11
CA VAL A 20 -4.41 -14.58 -1.80
C VAL A 20 -5.67 -15.30 -1.29
N SER A 21 -5.54 -16.46 -0.63
CA SER A 21 -6.67 -17.18 -0.02
C SER A 21 -7.35 -16.41 1.11
N SER A 22 -6.70 -15.35 1.62
CA SER A 22 -7.28 -14.43 2.60
C SER A 22 -8.38 -13.53 2.04
N ILE A 23 -8.48 -13.37 0.71
CA ILE A 23 -9.58 -12.66 0.05
C ILE A 23 -10.75 -13.63 -0.16
N LYS A 24 -11.90 -13.31 0.43
CA LYS A 24 -13.10 -14.16 0.35
C LYS A 24 -14.08 -13.58 -0.67
N LEU A 25 -14.56 -14.40 -1.60
CA LEU A 25 -15.67 -14.03 -2.47
C LEU A 25 -16.98 -14.36 -1.77
N GLN A 26 -17.85 -13.37 -1.61
CA GLN A 26 -19.15 -13.48 -0.95
C GLN A 26 -20.25 -12.99 -1.89
N GLN A 27 -21.41 -13.62 -1.82
CA GLN A 27 -22.57 -13.18 -2.58
C GLN A 27 -23.43 -12.25 -1.71
N GLN A 28 -23.55 -10.99 -2.11
CA GLN A 28 -24.47 -10.02 -1.50
C GLN A 28 -25.67 -9.83 -2.43
N GLY A 29 -26.74 -10.56 -2.15
CA GLY A 29 -27.92 -10.61 -3.00
C GLY A 29 -27.61 -11.23 -4.36
N LYS A 30 -27.65 -10.43 -5.44
CA LYS A 30 -27.35 -10.87 -6.82
C LYS A 30 -25.91 -10.54 -7.26
N GLN A 31 -25.12 -9.89 -6.41
CA GLN A 31 -23.78 -9.43 -6.75
C GLN A 31 -22.71 -10.23 -6.00
N TRP A 32 -21.57 -10.45 -6.65
CA TRP A 32 -20.38 -10.99 -6.02
C TRP A 32 -19.53 -9.84 -5.49
N VAL A 33 -19.07 -9.96 -4.25
CA VAL A 33 -18.20 -9.02 -3.57
C VAL A 33 -16.98 -9.77 -3.07
N ALA A 34 -15.79 -9.27 -3.38
CA ALA A 34 -14.57 -9.79 -2.78
C ALA A 34 -14.27 -8.99 -1.51
N VAL A 35 -14.05 -9.70 -0.41
CA VAL A 35 -13.80 -9.14 0.91
C VAL A 35 -12.34 -9.38 1.26
N PRO A 36 -11.53 -8.31 1.44
CA PRO A 36 -10.14 -8.45 1.85
C PRO A 36 -10.02 -8.96 3.29
N PRO A 37 -8.85 -9.45 3.72
CA PRO A 37 -8.55 -9.72 5.12
C PRO A 37 -8.80 -8.49 6.01
N ASP A 38 -9.09 -8.74 7.28
CA ASP A 38 -9.21 -7.69 8.29
C ASP A 38 -7.89 -6.92 8.41
N CYS A 39 -7.92 -5.64 8.07
CA CYS A 39 -6.72 -4.80 8.07
C CYS A 39 -6.09 -4.67 9.47
N SER A 40 -6.88 -4.80 10.54
CA SER A 40 -6.33 -4.76 11.91
C SER A 40 -5.41 -5.95 12.19
N SER A 41 -5.70 -7.11 11.59
CA SER A 41 -4.84 -8.30 11.66
C SER A 41 -3.53 -8.16 10.88
N LEU A 42 -3.46 -7.17 9.97
CA LEU A 42 -2.27 -6.86 9.17
C LEU A 42 -1.49 -5.66 9.73
N MET A 43 -2.01 -4.99 10.77
CA MET A 43 -1.29 -3.91 11.42
C MET A 43 -0.19 -4.50 12.30
N GLN A 44 1.05 -4.13 12.02
CA GLN A 44 2.14 -4.48 12.93
C GLN A 44 2.08 -3.62 14.19
N PRO A 45 2.44 -4.19 15.37
CA PRO A 45 2.60 -3.41 16.59
C PRO A 45 3.58 -2.26 16.36
N GLY A 46 3.25 -1.07 16.87
CA GLY A 46 4.11 0.11 16.76
C GLY A 46 5.51 -0.17 17.28
N TYR A 47 6.52 0.12 16.46
CA TYR A 47 7.93 -0.12 16.76
C TYR A 47 8.45 0.81 17.87
N HIS A 48 9.15 0.25 18.85
CA HIS A 48 9.96 1.00 19.82
C HIS A 48 11.37 1.23 19.24
N TRP A 49 11.83 2.48 19.29
CA TRP A 49 13.05 3.07 18.72
C TRP A 49 14.42 2.45 19.07
N SER A 50 14.52 1.24 19.66
CA SER A 50 15.81 0.59 19.83
C SER A 50 16.25 -0.05 18.50
N HIS A 51 17.23 0.57 17.83
CA HIS A 51 17.83 0.35 16.50
C HIS A 51 18.14 -1.09 15.99
N GLN A 52 17.37 -2.12 16.33
CA GLN A 52 17.62 -3.53 15.95
C GLN A 52 16.47 -4.18 15.15
N GLY A 53 15.54 -3.40 14.60
CA GLY A 53 14.49 -3.93 13.74
C GLY A 53 14.09 -2.93 12.66
N ARG A 54 14.26 -3.30 11.39
CA ARG A 54 13.72 -2.50 10.29
C ARG A 54 12.20 -2.47 10.40
N GLN A 55 11.58 -1.32 10.11
CA GLN A 55 10.13 -1.24 9.96
C GLN A 55 9.68 -2.22 8.89
N GLN A 56 8.87 -3.21 9.26
CA GLN A 56 8.01 -3.88 8.31
C GLN A 56 6.74 -3.01 8.25
N VAL A 57 6.71 -2.08 7.30
CA VAL A 57 5.52 -1.24 7.07
C VAL A 57 4.35 -2.19 6.81
N ALA A 58 3.13 -1.80 7.24
CA ALA A 58 1.89 -2.53 6.96
C ALA A 58 1.53 -2.47 5.45
N PHE A 59 2.42 -3.00 4.61
CA PHE A 59 2.27 -3.15 3.16
C PHE A 59 1.31 -4.30 2.88
N GLY A 60 0.03 -4.10 3.18
CA GLY A 60 -0.95 -5.17 2.99
C GLY A 60 -2.34 -4.65 2.76
N CYS A 61 -2.89 -3.91 3.72
CA CYS A 61 -4.31 -3.52 3.69
C CYS A 61 -4.72 -2.83 2.37
N ALA A 62 -3.94 -1.85 1.91
CA ALA A 62 -4.20 -1.18 0.63
C ALA A 62 -4.07 -2.16 -0.55
N THR A 63 -3.05 -3.02 -0.54
CA THR A 63 -2.80 -4.02 -1.59
C THR A 63 -3.94 -5.04 -1.69
N TYR A 64 -4.34 -5.68 -0.59
CA TYR A 64 -5.42 -6.66 -0.58
C TYR A 64 -6.77 -6.02 -0.88
N THR A 65 -7.01 -4.79 -0.43
CA THR A 65 -8.24 -4.06 -0.75
C THR A 65 -8.32 -3.77 -2.25
N ASN A 66 -7.23 -3.27 -2.84
CA ASN A 66 -7.17 -3.02 -4.29
C ASN A 66 -7.34 -4.32 -5.09
N LEU A 67 -6.72 -5.42 -4.65
CA LEU A 67 -6.87 -6.73 -5.30
C LEU A 67 -8.31 -7.25 -5.18
N ALA A 68 -8.96 -7.12 -4.02
CA ALA A 68 -10.36 -7.49 -3.84
C ALA A 68 -11.27 -6.72 -4.81
N VAL A 69 -11.06 -5.40 -4.98
CA VAL A 69 -11.81 -4.61 -5.96
C VAL A 69 -11.64 -5.16 -7.38
N SER A 70 -10.41 -5.51 -7.78
CA SER A 70 -10.15 -6.12 -9.10
C SER A 70 -10.80 -7.50 -9.25
N LEU A 71 -10.84 -8.30 -8.19
CA LEU A 71 -11.49 -9.63 -8.19
C LEU A 71 -13.01 -9.53 -8.28
N ALA A 72 -13.61 -8.49 -7.70
CA ALA A 72 -15.06 -8.24 -7.80
C ALA A 72 -15.49 -7.92 -9.25
N ARG A 73 -14.56 -7.45 -10.10
CA ARG A 73 -14.77 -7.21 -11.53
C ARG A 73 -13.64 -7.84 -12.35
N PRO A 74 -13.73 -9.14 -12.66
CA PRO A 74 -12.61 -9.89 -13.26
C PRO A 74 -12.02 -9.31 -14.55
N GLN A 75 -12.81 -8.51 -15.30
CA GLN A 75 -12.31 -7.80 -16.47
C GLN A 75 -11.19 -6.80 -16.14
N ASP A 76 -11.15 -6.27 -14.92
CA ASP A 76 -10.11 -5.33 -14.49
C ASP A 76 -8.73 -6.03 -14.36
N LEU A 77 -8.67 -7.38 -14.29
CA LEU A 77 -7.41 -8.15 -14.28
C LEU A 77 -6.87 -8.45 -15.68
N SER A 78 -7.74 -8.70 -16.66
CA SER A 78 -7.34 -9.02 -18.04
C SER A 78 -7.25 -7.79 -18.94
N THR A 79 -8.08 -6.78 -18.65
CA THR A 79 -8.15 -5.51 -19.39
C THR A 79 -8.22 -4.36 -18.38
N PRO A 80 -7.07 -4.01 -17.75
CA PRO A 80 -7.04 -2.95 -16.76
C PRO A 80 -7.57 -1.64 -17.36
N ARG A 81 -8.38 -0.92 -16.58
CA ARG A 81 -8.78 0.43 -16.95
C ARG A 81 -7.54 1.31 -17.02
N ILE A 82 -7.50 2.18 -18.02
CA ILE A 82 -6.45 3.20 -18.09
C ILE A 82 -6.62 4.13 -16.90
N TYR A 83 -5.66 4.08 -15.98
CA TYR A 83 -5.55 5.04 -14.90
C TYR A 83 -5.23 6.40 -15.51
N SER A 84 -6.11 7.38 -15.34
CA SER A 84 -5.94 8.73 -15.90
C SER A 84 -4.82 9.55 -15.25
N GLY A 85 -4.08 8.95 -14.30
CA GLY A 85 -3.14 9.67 -13.45
C GLY A 85 -3.83 10.38 -12.28
N MET A 86 -3.05 10.66 -11.25
CA MET A 86 -3.41 11.68 -10.25
C MET A 86 -3.38 13.05 -10.95
N GLN A 87 -4.26 13.99 -10.57
CA GLN A 87 -4.28 15.32 -11.19
C GLN A 87 -2.89 15.95 -11.11
N ALA A 88 -2.19 16.03 -12.23
CA ALA A 88 -0.84 16.59 -12.31
C ALA A 88 -0.80 18.02 -11.76
N ASP A 89 -1.94 18.72 -11.86
CA ASP A 89 -2.16 20.06 -11.32
C ASP A 89 -1.92 20.13 -9.81
N ALA A 90 -2.33 19.12 -9.03
CA ALA A 90 -2.11 19.12 -7.58
C ALA A 90 -0.61 19.07 -7.23
N ALA A 91 0.16 18.26 -7.98
CA ALA A 91 1.61 18.18 -7.84
C ALA A 91 2.32 19.44 -8.37
N ALA A 92 1.85 20.02 -9.48
CA ALA A 92 2.38 21.28 -9.99
C ALA A 92 2.12 22.44 -9.03
N LEU A 93 0.94 22.47 -8.41
CA LEU A 93 0.56 23.48 -7.43
C LEU A 93 1.35 23.34 -6.12
N SER A 94 1.69 22.13 -5.68
CA SER A 94 2.54 21.95 -4.50
C SER A 94 3.96 22.49 -4.72
N VAL A 95 4.57 22.22 -5.88
CA VAL A 95 5.87 22.80 -6.27
C VAL A 95 5.79 24.32 -6.36
N THR A 96 4.70 24.85 -6.94
CA THR A 96 4.49 26.30 -7.05
C THR A 96 4.37 26.96 -5.69
N ARG A 97 3.60 26.38 -4.76
CA ARG A 97 3.47 26.88 -3.38
C ARG A 97 4.82 26.87 -2.65
N TYR A 98 5.60 25.81 -2.81
CA TYR A 98 6.96 25.73 -2.27
C TYR A 98 7.85 26.87 -2.79
N ARG A 99 7.90 27.06 -4.11
CA ARG A 99 8.69 28.15 -4.73
C ARG A 99 8.23 29.55 -4.32
N GLN A 100 6.95 29.72 -4.02
CA GLN A 100 6.37 30.99 -3.57
C GLN A 100 6.43 31.17 -2.04
N ASN A 101 7.12 30.29 -1.30
CA ASN A 101 7.14 30.29 0.17
C ASN A 101 5.74 30.27 0.82
N LYS A 102 4.76 29.65 0.15
CA LYS A 102 3.40 29.40 0.66
C LYS A 102 3.29 28.00 1.25
N VAL A 103 4.22 27.67 2.15
CA VAL A 103 4.27 26.39 2.85
C VAL A 103 3.96 26.61 4.33
N GLU A 104 3.25 25.65 4.93
CA GLU A 104 3.06 25.63 6.38
C GLU A 104 4.43 25.47 7.05
N PRO A 105 4.79 26.31 8.03
CA PRO A 105 6.02 26.14 8.80
C PRO A 105 6.07 24.73 9.42
N LEU A 106 7.26 24.14 9.45
CA LEU A 106 7.45 22.87 10.14
C LEU A 106 7.10 23.06 11.62
N ARG A 107 6.33 22.13 12.17
CA ARG A 107 6.10 22.07 13.61
C ARG A 107 7.39 21.60 14.27
N GLU A 108 7.82 22.32 15.29
CA GLU A 108 8.94 21.89 16.11
C GLU A 108 8.59 20.56 16.79
N THR A 109 9.36 19.52 16.47
CA THR A 109 9.28 18.19 17.07
C THR A 109 10.70 17.68 17.29
N GLU A 110 10.87 16.64 18.11
CA GLU A 110 12.22 16.08 18.33
C GLU A 110 12.86 15.50 17.05
N SER A 111 12.08 15.32 15.98
CA SER A 111 12.58 14.91 14.66
C SER A 111 13.10 16.08 13.80
N THR A 112 12.87 17.34 14.20
CA THR A 112 13.30 18.54 13.46
C THR A 112 14.53 19.21 14.07
N SER A 113 15.02 18.76 15.23
CA SER A 113 16.26 19.25 15.80
C SER A 113 17.46 18.68 15.02
N LYS A 114 18.30 19.59 14.50
CA LYS A 114 19.59 19.22 13.94
C LYS A 114 20.53 18.90 15.11
N SER A 115 20.63 17.64 15.49
CA SER A 115 21.65 17.17 16.43
C SER A 115 23.00 17.11 15.72
N GLY A 116 23.83 18.14 15.87
CA GLY A 116 25.22 18.09 15.41
C GLY A 116 25.82 19.47 15.13
N ASP A 117 26.53 19.99 16.12
CA ASP A 117 27.70 20.87 15.97
C ASP A 117 28.97 20.04 16.10
#